data_AF-A0A7C6E9W6-F1
#
_entry.id   AF-A0A7C6E9W6-F1
#
_cell.length_a   1.000
_cell.length_b   1.000
_cell.length_c   1.000
_cell.angle_alpha   90.00
_cell.angle_beta   90.00
_cell.angle_gamma   90.00
#
_symmetry.space_group_name_H-M   'P 1'
#
loop_
_entity.id
_entity.type
_entity.pdbx_description
1 polymer ?
#
loop_
_entity_poly.entity_id
_entity_poly.type
_entity_poly.pdbx_seq_one_letter_code
_entity_poly.pdbx_strand_id
1 'polypeptide(L)'
;MGDSAVPNRPCAGEPALLERKQERLFELLRSLKRVIVAYSGGTDSAYLAWAAHQVLGEDALAVTADSASLPESHRREAEQLARSLGLRHEFIRTSEFDNPAYVRNAPDRCFHCKDELFKRLEELGRERGIPHIVYGVNLDDLGDYRPGQNAARLHKVRAPLAEVGLSKAEIRELSRRAGLPTWDRPASACLASRVPYGTPVTPQIMDIIERGEEALRALGFRQLRVRYHGELARVEIAPEELPRALDPAMARRFVEILKPLGFRYVTLDLEGYRQGSLNEVLALRTRV
;
A
#
# COMPACT_ATOMS: atom_id res chain seq x y z
N MET A 1 -21.00 -54.23 -17.35
CA MET A 1 -21.43 -52.81 -17.41
C MET A 1 -21.61 -52.39 -15.98
N GLY A 2 -20.61 -51.91 -15.24
CA GLY A 2 -19.55 -50.99 -15.62
C GLY A 2 -19.95 -49.60 -15.13
N ASP A 3 -19.99 -49.40 -13.82
CA ASP A 3 -20.20 -48.08 -13.22
C ASP A 3 -19.20 -47.91 -12.06
N SER A 4 -18.03 -47.37 -12.41
CA SER A 4 -16.94 -47.08 -11.50
C SER A 4 -17.10 -45.64 -11.00
N ALA A 5 -17.59 -45.49 -9.79
CA ALA A 5 -17.53 -44.23 -9.05
C ALA A 5 -16.06 -43.88 -8.80
N VAL A 6 -15.58 -42.81 -9.45
CA VAL A 6 -14.25 -42.23 -9.22
C VAL A 6 -14.30 -41.47 -7.90
N PRO A 7 -13.49 -41.81 -6.88
CA PRO A 7 -13.41 -41.01 -5.67
C PRO A 7 -12.65 -39.73 -5.99
N ASN A 8 -13.27 -38.59 -5.67
CA ASN A 8 -12.70 -37.26 -5.78
C ASN A 8 -11.50 -37.14 -4.81
N ARG A 9 -10.28 -37.33 -5.33
CA ARG A 9 -9.04 -37.07 -4.57
C ARG A 9 -8.84 -35.55 -4.48
N PRO A 10 -8.49 -35.00 -3.30
CA PRO A 10 -7.99 -33.64 -3.25
C PRO A 10 -6.68 -33.56 -4.06
N CYS A 11 -6.61 -32.61 -4.99
CA CYS A 11 -5.46 -32.38 -5.87
C CYS A 11 -4.20 -32.12 -5.03
N ALA A 12 -3.22 -33.03 -5.08
CA ALA A 12 -1.89 -32.88 -4.49
C ALA A 12 -1.00 -31.81 -5.18
N GLY A 13 -1.58 -30.89 -5.95
CA GLY A 13 -0.87 -29.96 -6.85
C GLY A 13 -0.69 -28.53 -6.34
N GLU A 14 -1.58 -28.03 -5.48
CA GLU A 14 -1.53 -26.62 -5.04
C GLU A 14 -0.42 -26.31 -4.02
N PRO A 15 -0.17 -27.12 -2.97
CA PRO A 15 0.91 -26.85 -2.02
C PRO A 15 2.29 -26.93 -2.66
N ALA A 16 2.50 -27.93 -3.53
CA ALA A 16 3.76 -28.15 -4.23
C ALA A 16 4.08 -27.05 -5.24
N LEU A 17 3.06 -26.43 -5.86
CA LEU A 17 3.27 -25.30 -6.76
C LEU A 17 3.64 -24.02 -5.99
N LEU A 18 2.98 -23.77 -4.85
CA LEU A 18 3.25 -22.60 -4.01
C LEU A 18 4.67 -22.62 -3.44
N GLU A 19 5.11 -23.79 -2.95
CA GLU A 19 6.47 -24.00 -2.46
C GLU A 19 7.51 -23.77 -3.56
N ARG A 20 7.27 -24.27 -4.78
CA ARG A 20 8.15 -24.02 -5.93
C ARG A 20 8.28 -22.54 -6.28
N LYS A 21 7.17 -21.77 -6.25
CA LYS A 21 7.21 -20.32 -6.47
C LYS A 21 8.03 -19.61 -5.39
N GLN A 22 7.89 -20.04 -4.14
CA GLN A 22 8.69 -19.50 -3.03
C GLN A 22 10.18 -19.84 -3.18
N GLU A 23 10.53 -21.08 -3.51
CA GLU A 23 11.91 -21.48 -3.78
C GLU A 23 12.50 -20.65 -4.93
N ARG A 24 11.72 -20.45 -6.00
CA ARG A 24 12.13 -19.62 -7.12
C ARG A 24 12.35 -18.15 -6.73
N LEU A 25 11.52 -17.61 -5.84
CA LEU A 25 11.72 -16.28 -5.28
C LEU A 25 13.04 -16.21 -4.50
N PHE A 26 13.32 -17.23 -3.70
CA PHE A 26 14.56 -17.28 -2.92
C PHE A 26 15.79 -17.40 -3.82
N GLU A 27 15.77 -18.26 -4.85
CA GLU A 27 16.82 -18.34 -5.86
C GLU A 27 17.06 -17.00 -6.55
N LEU A 28 15.98 -16.32 -6.96
CA LEU A 28 16.06 -15.02 -7.60
C LEU A 28 16.74 -14.00 -6.68
N LEU A 29 16.32 -13.92 -5.41
CA LEU A 29 16.92 -13.03 -4.42
C LEU A 29 18.41 -13.35 -4.18
N ARG A 30 18.79 -14.64 -4.05
CA ARG A 30 20.21 -15.04 -3.96
C ARG A 30 21.03 -14.56 -5.14
N SER A 31 20.48 -14.64 -6.36
CA SER A 31 21.18 -14.22 -7.57
C SER A 31 21.49 -12.72 -7.59
N LEU A 32 20.68 -11.89 -6.91
CA LEU A 32 20.89 -10.45 -6.79
C LEU A 32 21.98 -10.09 -5.78
N LYS A 33 22.32 -11.00 -4.85
CA LYS A 33 23.33 -10.84 -3.78
C LYS A 33 23.01 -9.75 -2.76
N ARG A 34 22.85 -8.50 -3.18
CA ARG A 34 22.56 -7.33 -2.33
C ARG A 34 21.39 -6.55 -2.87
N VAL A 35 20.40 -6.26 -2.03
CA VAL A 35 19.16 -5.60 -2.46
C VAL A 35 18.70 -4.51 -1.48
N ILE A 36 18.14 -3.46 -2.05
CA ILE A 36 17.26 -2.52 -1.34
C ILE A 36 15.82 -2.96 -1.60
N VAL A 37 15.05 -3.20 -0.54
CA VAL A 37 13.63 -3.50 -0.62
C VAL A 37 12.83 -2.22 -0.34
N ALA A 38 12.10 -1.71 -1.33
CA ALA A 38 11.14 -0.64 -1.13
C ALA A 38 9.99 -1.14 -0.24
N TYR A 39 10.01 -0.75 1.02
CA TYR A 39 9.23 -1.35 2.11
C TYR A 39 8.20 -0.34 2.65
N SER A 40 6.91 -0.70 2.56
CA SER A 40 5.80 0.15 3.03
C SER A 40 5.08 -0.38 4.26
N GLY A 41 5.47 -1.55 4.78
CA GLY A 41 4.77 -2.24 5.87
C GLY A 41 3.46 -2.92 5.45
N GLY A 42 3.06 -2.83 4.17
CA GLY A 42 1.94 -3.60 3.62
C GLY A 42 2.31 -5.06 3.35
N THR A 43 1.30 -5.93 3.24
CA THR A 43 1.43 -7.40 3.10
C THR A 43 2.50 -7.81 2.07
N ASP A 44 2.42 -7.30 0.84
CA ASP A 44 3.33 -7.69 -0.25
C ASP A 44 4.77 -7.24 0.03
N SER A 45 4.96 -5.99 0.44
CA SER A 45 6.28 -5.44 0.74
C SER A 45 6.91 -6.07 1.98
N ALA A 46 6.11 -6.44 2.98
CA ALA A 46 6.58 -7.11 4.19
C ALA A 46 7.00 -8.55 3.91
N TYR A 47 6.24 -9.28 3.10
CA TYR A 47 6.64 -10.60 2.65
C TYR A 47 7.94 -10.57 1.85
N LEU A 48 8.07 -9.63 0.91
CA LEU A 48 9.31 -9.47 0.12
C LEU A 48 10.50 -9.10 1.00
N ALA A 49 10.34 -8.18 1.96
CA ALA A 49 11.40 -7.78 2.87
C ALA A 49 11.83 -8.94 3.78
N TRP A 50 10.86 -9.70 4.31
CA TRP A 50 11.13 -10.92 5.06
C TRP A 50 11.86 -11.95 4.20
N ALA A 51 11.38 -12.24 3.00
CA ALA A 51 12.01 -13.21 2.09
C ALA A 51 13.45 -12.80 1.73
N ALA A 52 13.69 -11.52 1.45
CA ALA A 52 15.03 -11.00 1.21
C ALA A 52 15.94 -11.17 2.43
N HIS A 53 15.45 -10.86 3.63
CA HIS A 53 16.21 -11.03 4.86
C HIS A 53 16.51 -12.52 5.16
N GLN A 54 15.56 -13.43 4.97
CA GLN A 54 15.78 -14.87 5.16
C GLN A 54 16.88 -15.41 4.25
N VAL A 55 17.01 -14.84 3.05
CA VAL A 55 17.89 -15.34 2.01
C VAL A 55 19.26 -14.65 2.02
N LEU A 56 19.30 -13.36 2.33
CA LEU A 56 20.49 -12.50 2.19
C LEU A 56 20.99 -11.94 3.54
N GLY A 57 20.23 -12.05 4.62
CA GLY A 57 20.59 -11.50 5.92
C GLY A 57 20.82 -9.98 5.86
N GLU A 58 22.04 -9.55 6.23
CA GLU A 58 22.47 -8.14 6.28
C GLU A 58 22.60 -7.46 4.90
N ASP A 59 22.64 -8.27 3.83
CA ASP A 59 22.70 -7.81 2.45
C ASP A 59 21.33 -7.39 1.88
N ALA A 60 20.26 -7.55 2.67
CA ALA A 60 18.94 -7.01 2.39
C ALA A 60 18.64 -5.79 3.27
N LEU A 61 18.55 -4.61 2.64
CA LEU A 61 18.17 -3.36 3.30
C LEU A 61 16.71 -3.01 2.98
N ALA A 62 15.83 -3.05 3.97
CA ALA A 62 14.47 -2.55 3.85
C ALA A 62 14.46 -1.02 3.99
N VAL A 63 13.80 -0.30 3.08
CA VAL A 63 13.75 1.16 3.12
C VAL A 63 12.32 1.66 3.02
N THR A 64 11.92 2.50 3.96
CA THR A 64 10.63 3.20 3.95
C THR A 64 10.83 4.66 3.59
N ALA A 65 10.07 5.15 2.61
CA ALA A 65 10.03 6.58 2.32
C ALA A 65 9.16 7.32 3.34
N ASP A 66 9.76 8.32 3.96
CA ASP A 66 9.16 9.24 4.91
C ASP A 66 8.82 10.54 4.18
N SER A 67 7.52 10.79 4.01
CA SER A 67 6.97 12.01 3.41
C SER A 67 5.61 12.31 4.00
N ALA A 68 5.10 13.51 3.78
CA ALA A 68 3.77 13.90 4.25
C ALA A 68 2.63 13.04 3.65
N SER A 69 2.90 12.17 2.66
CA SER A 69 1.89 11.26 2.10
C SER A 69 1.75 9.94 2.87
N LEU A 70 2.74 9.62 3.74
CA LEU A 70 2.73 8.46 4.63
C LEU A 70 2.16 8.86 5.99
N PRO A 71 1.04 8.27 6.43
CA PRO A 71 0.57 8.47 7.80
C PRO A 71 1.62 8.06 8.82
N GLU A 72 1.79 8.85 9.87
CA GLU A 72 2.67 8.59 11.00
C GLU A 72 2.29 7.28 11.71
N SER A 73 1.01 6.94 11.78
CA SER A 73 0.56 5.62 12.27
C SER A 73 1.15 4.48 11.44
N HIS A 74 1.13 4.56 10.11
CA HIS A 74 1.73 3.55 9.24
C HIS A 74 3.26 3.54 9.32
N ARG A 75 3.90 4.71 9.48
CA ARG A 75 5.34 4.83 9.69
C ARG A 75 5.75 4.02 10.93
N ARG A 76 5.09 4.26 12.07
CA ARG A 76 5.35 3.54 13.33
C ARG A 76 5.11 2.04 13.18
N GLU A 77 4.02 1.65 12.53
CA GLU A 77 3.72 0.23 12.31
C GLU A 77 4.76 -0.46 11.40
N ALA A 78 5.21 0.20 10.34
CA ALA A 78 6.26 -0.33 9.47
C ALA A 78 7.59 -0.49 10.22
N GLU A 79 7.98 0.50 11.02
CA GLU A 79 9.19 0.42 11.86
C GLU A 79 9.10 -0.71 12.90
N GLN A 80 7.98 -0.81 13.61
CA GLN A 80 7.76 -1.85 14.61
C GLN A 80 7.80 -3.24 13.98
N LEU A 81 7.16 -3.41 12.81
CA LEU A 81 7.17 -4.67 12.08
C LEU A 81 8.59 -5.02 11.64
N ALA A 82 9.32 -4.09 11.03
CA ALA A 82 10.70 -4.31 10.62
C ALA A 82 11.60 -4.75 11.78
N ARG A 83 11.51 -4.05 12.93
CA ARG A 83 12.22 -4.42 14.17
C ARG A 83 11.83 -5.82 14.66
N SER A 84 10.53 -6.14 14.68
CA SER A 84 10.05 -7.45 15.14
C SER A 84 10.52 -8.63 14.28
N LEU A 85 10.77 -8.37 13.00
CA LEU A 85 11.24 -9.36 12.04
C LEU A 85 12.78 -9.40 11.91
N GLY A 86 13.50 -8.55 12.67
CA GLY A 86 14.95 -8.44 12.60
C GLY A 86 15.47 -7.85 11.28
N LEU A 87 14.63 -7.11 10.55
CA LEU A 87 15.03 -6.51 9.28
C LEU A 87 16.01 -5.36 9.52
N ARG A 88 17.08 -5.33 8.72
CA ARG A 88 17.86 -4.10 8.56
C ARG A 88 16.98 -3.07 7.85
N HIS A 89 16.58 -2.03 8.57
CA HIS A 89 15.58 -1.06 8.12
C HIS A 89 16.05 0.38 8.32
N GLU A 90 15.84 1.22 7.31
CA GLU A 90 16.19 2.64 7.32
C GLU A 90 15.03 3.47 6.74
N PHE A 91 14.89 4.71 7.22
CA PHE A 91 14.02 5.70 6.60
C PHE A 91 14.81 6.61 5.66
N ILE A 92 14.22 6.93 4.52
CA ILE A 92 14.70 8.00 3.64
C ILE A 92 13.64 9.09 3.54
N ARG A 93 14.05 10.35 3.46
CA ARG A 93 13.13 11.43 3.15
C ARG A 93 12.93 11.52 1.65
N THR A 94 11.69 11.65 1.20
CA THR A 94 11.36 11.96 -0.19
C THR A 94 10.73 13.34 -0.31
N SER A 95 10.98 13.98 -1.44
CA SER A 95 10.59 15.37 -1.72
C SER A 95 9.53 15.46 -2.81
N GLU A 96 8.60 14.51 -2.90
CA GLU A 96 7.63 14.50 -4.00
C GLU A 96 6.70 15.72 -4.00
N PHE A 97 6.49 16.37 -2.84
CA PHE A 97 5.74 17.63 -2.73
C PHE A 97 6.45 18.84 -3.34
N ASP A 98 7.76 18.75 -3.61
CA ASP A 98 8.51 19.79 -4.32
C ASP A 98 8.31 19.67 -5.84
N ASN A 99 7.74 18.56 -6.33
CA ASN A 99 7.45 18.35 -7.74
C ASN A 99 6.04 18.88 -8.10
N PRO A 100 5.92 19.93 -8.94
CA PRO A 100 4.62 20.46 -9.35
C PRO A 100 3.71 19.43 -10.04
N ALA A 101 4.30 18.43 -10.71
CA ALA A 101 3.54 17.36 -11.38
C ALA A 101 2.87 16.40 -10.37
N TYR A 102 3.49 16.17 -9.22
CA TYR A 102 2.87 15.45 -8.10
C TYR A 102 1.80 16.31 -7.43
N VAL A 103 2.13 17.57 -7.10
CA VAL A 103 1.23 18.52 -6.42
C VAL A 103 -0.05 18.73 -7.21
N ARG A 104 0.00 18.81 -8.55
CA ARG A 104 -1.19 18.95 -9.42
C ARG A 104 -2.23 17.85 -9.24
N ASN A 105 -1.83 16.67 -8.74
CA ASN A 105 -2.73 15.55 -8.48
C ASN A 105 -3.52 15.09 -9.72
N ALA A 106 -2.83 14.95 -10.85
CA ALA A 106 -3.39 14.34 -12.05
C ALA A 106 -3.40 12.79 -11.93
N PRO A 107 -4.07 12.04 -12.83
CA PRO A 107 -4.13 10.57 -12.76
C PRO A 107 -2.76 9.88 -12.74
N ASP A 108 -1.72 10.55 -13.22
CA ASP A 108 -0.32 10.12 -13.20
C ASP A 108 0.43 10.46 -11.89
N ARG A 109 -0.21 11.04 -10.86
CA ARG A 109 0.43 11.40 -9.56
C ARG A 109 1.28 10.25 -8.99
N CYS A 110 0.78 9.02 -9.04
CA CYS A 110 1.48 7.85 -8.51
C CYS A 110 2.76 7.51 -9.29
N PHE A 111 2.90 7.95 -10.55
CA PHE A 111 4.17 7.87 -11.28
C PHE A 111 5.20 8.79 -10.63
N HIS A 112 4.89 10.09 -10.50
CA HIS A 112 5.82 11.09 -9.94
C HIS A 112 6.27 10.75 -8.51
N CYS A 113 5.37 10.19 -7.70
CA CYS A 113 5.70 9.69 -6.36
C CYS A 113 6.73 8.56 -6.38
N LYS A 114 6.53 7.57 -7.27
CA LYS A 114 7.45 6.43 -7.37
C LYS A 114 8.77 6.78 -8.06
N ASP A 115 8.74 7.71 -9.00
CA ASP A 115 9.93 8.24 -9.66
C ASP A 115 10.89 8.87 -8.64
N GLU A 116 10.38 9.76 -7.78
CA GLU A 116 11.15 10.32 -6.66
C GLU A 116 11.66 9.24 -5.70
N LEU A 117 10.80 8.30 -5.29
CA LEU A 117 11.21 7.18 -4.44
C LEU A 117 12.39 6.41 -5.05
N PHE A 118 12.28 5.97 -6.29
CA PHE A 118 13.31 5.15 -6.92
C PHE A 118 14.60 5.91 -7.17
N LYS A 119 14.52 7.19 -7.53
CA LYS A 119 15.69 8.06 -7.61
C LYS A 119 16.43 8.15 -6.27
N ARG A 120 15.73 8.32 -5.15
CA ARG A 120 16.35 8.34 -3.82
C ARG A 120 16.95 6.99 -3.41
N LEU A 121 16.30 5.89 -3.78
CA LEU A 121 16.83 4.55 -3.53
C LEU A 121 18.07 4.26 -4.39
N GLU A 122 18.16 4.79 -5.61
CA GLU A 122 19.36 4.70 -6.46
C GLU A 122 20.53 5.52 -5.89
N GLU A 123 20.26 6.71 -5.35
CA GLU A 123 21.24 7.52 -4.59
C GLU A 123 21.77 6.70 -3.40
N LEU A 124 20.88 6.20 -2.54
CA LEU A 124 21.24 5.38 -1.39
C LEU A 124 21.99 4.09 -1.80
N GLY A 125 21.54 3.43 -2.86
CA GLY A 125 22.17 2.23 -3.40
C GLY A 125 23.62 2.48 -3.84
N ARG A 126 23.90 3.62 -4.48
CA ARG A 126 25.27 4.03 -4.84
C ARG A 126 26.13 4.29 -3.60
N GLU A 127 25.60 4.98 -2.60
CA GLU A 127 26.32 5.28 -1.36
C GLU A 127 26.65 4.03 -0.54
N ARG A 128 25.75 3.03 -0.54
CA ARG A 128 25.89 1.79 0.23
C ARG A 128 26.47 0.62 -0.57
N GLY A 129 26.74 0.81 -1.87
CA GLY A 129 27.20 -0.25 -2.76
C GLY A 129 26.18 -1.37 -2.98
N ILE A 130 24.88 -1.04 -2.95
CA ILE A 130 23.77 -1.98 -3.18
C ILE A 130 23.18 -1.73 -4.59
N PRO A 131 23.39 -2.65 -5.55
CA PRO A 131 23.12 -2.38 -6.97
C PRO A 131 21.67 -2.62 -7.40
N HIS A 132 20.86 -3.31 -6.59
CA HIS A 132 19.52 -3.74 -6.98
C HIS A 132 18.47 -3.19 -6.05
N ILE A 133 17.39 -2.66 -6.64
CA ILE A 133 16.19 -2.23 -5.92
C ILE A 133 15.06 -3.19 -6.30
N VAL A 134 14.34 -3.68 -5.29
CA VAL A 134 13.18 -4.55 -5.45
C VAL A 134 11.96 -3.94 -4.75
N TYR A 135 10.76 -4.20 -5.27
CA TYR A 135 9.51 -3.69 -4.69
C TYR A 135 8.37 -4.72 -4.81
N GLY A 136 7.37 -4.60 -3.92
CA GLY A 136 6.32 -5.60 -3.72
C GLY A 136 5.19 -5.61 -4.74
N VAL A 137 5.47 -5.42 -6.04
CA VAL A 137 4.45 -5.67 -7.08
C VAL A 137 4.30 -7.17 -7.31
N ASN A 138 3.06 -7.65 -7.32
CA ASN A 138 2.69 -9.06 -7.47
C ASN A 138 2.02 -9.34 -8.84
N LEU A 139 1.65 -10.60 -9.10
CA LEU A 139 1.08 -11.02 -10.37
C LEU A 139 -0.24 -10.31 -10.70
N ASP A 140 -1.13 -10.16 -9.73
CA ASP A 140 -2.45 -9.54 -9.93
C ASP A 140 -2.36 -8.05 -10.29
N ASP A 141 -1.26 -7.40 -9.89
CA ASP A 141 -1.02 -5.99 -10.18
C ASP A 141 -0.64 -5.71 -11.64
N LEU A 142 -0.27 -6.72 -12.43
CA LEU A 142 0.20 -6.54 -13.82
C LEU A 142 -0.93 -6.15 -14.80
N GLY A 143 -2.19 -6.47 -14.46
CA GLY A 143 -3.36 -6.12 -15.28
C GLY A 143 -4.02 -4.79 -14.91
N ASP A 144 -3.55 -4.12 -13.85
CA ASP A 144 -4.14 -2.91 -13.29
C ASP A 144 -3.49 -1.65 -13.87
N TYR A 145 -4.26 -0.60 -14.15
CA TYR A 145 -3.70 0.67 -14.65
C TYR A 145 -2.92 1.36 -13.53
N ARG A 146 -1.62 1.08 -13.45
CA ARG A 146 -0.72 1.56 -12.41
C ARG A 146 0.40 2.39 -13.00
N PRO A 147 0.23 3.72 -13.13
CA PRO A 147 1.25 4.59 -13.71
C PRO A 147 2.60 4.51 -12.97
N GLY A 148 2.58 4.15 -11.68
CA GLY A 148 3.80 3.89 -10.90
C GLY A 148 4.67 2.72 -11.39
N GLN A 149 4.13 1.73 -12.12
CA GLN A 149 4.96 0.66 -12.70
C GLN A 149 5.85 1.18 -13.84
N ASN A 150 5.44 2.25 -14.52
CA ASN A 150 6.27 2.89 -15.54
C ASN A 150 7.55 3.48 -14.93
N ALA A 151 7.47 4.09 -13.74
CA ALA A 151 8.63 4.58 -13.01
C ALA A 151 9.59 3.44 -12.65
N ALA A 152 9.06 2.31 -12.15
CA ALA A 152 9.87 1.14 -11.82
C ALA A 152 10.66 0.63 -13.04
N ARG A 153 10.05 0.60 -14.22
CA ARG A 153 10.71 0.22 -15.47
C ARG A 153 11.83 1.19 -15.86
N LEU A 154 11.61 2.50 -15.73
CA LEU A 154 12.62 3.52 -16.04
C LEU A 154 13.85 3.39 -15.14
N HIS A 155 13.64 3.15 -13.85
CA HIS A 155 14.68 2.95 -12.83
C HIS A 155 15.23 1.51 -12.76
N LYS A 156 14.81 0.63 -13.68
CA LYS A 156 15.21 -0.79 -13.71
C LYS A 156 14.98 -1.53 -12.37
N VAL A 157 13.95 -1.12 -11.64
CA VAL A 157 13.54 -1.73 -10.37
C VAL A 157 12.87 -3.06 -10.66
N ARG A 158 13.25 -4.10 -9.91
CA ARG A 158 12.78 -5.48 -10.10
C ARG A 158 11.54 -5.75 -9.27
N ALA A 159 10.65 -6.60 -9.76
CA ALA A 159 9.43 -7.01 -9.05
C ALA A 159 9.45 -8.52 -8.78
N PRO A 160 10.29 -9.01 -7.84
CA PRO A 160 10.52 -10.45 -7.68
C PRO A 160 9.24 -11.27 -7.49
N LEU A 161 8.24 -10.75 -6.76
CA LEU A 161 6.98 -11.45 -6.53
C LEU A 161 6.21 -11.68 -7.85
N ALA A 162 6.09 -10.66 -8.68
CA ALA A 162 5.49 -10.77 -10.00
C ALA A 162 6.34 -11.64 -10.96
N GLU A 163 7.66 -11.52 -10.91
CA GLU A 163 8.59 -12.29 -11.76
C GLU A 163 8.51 -13.81 -11.54
N VAL A 164 8.17 -14.24 -10.31
CA VAL A 164 7.92 -15.66 -10.00
C VAL A 164 6.44 -16.05 -10.06
N GLY A 165 5.57 -15.13 -10.49
CA GLY A 165 4.14 -15.37 -10.67
C GLY A 165 3.37 -15.58 -9.36
N LEU A 166 3.77 -14.93 -8.26
CA LEU A 166 3.03 -14.96 -7.00
C LEU A 166 1.83 -14.01 -7.07
N SER A 167 0.64 -14.56 -6.88
CA SER A 167 -0.59 -13.81 -6.66
C SER A 167 -0.69 -13.30 -5.23
N LYS A 168 -1.59 -12.34 -5.00
CA LYS A 168 -1.88 -11.77 -3.68
C LYS A 168 -2.40 -12.83 -2.70
N ALA A 169 -3.22 -13.77 -3.16
CA ALA A 169 -3.72 -14.85 -2.32
C ALA A 169 -2.57 -15.79 -1.87
N GLU A 170 -1.67 -16.12 -2.79
CA GLU A 170 -0.47 -16.92 -2.51
C GLU A 170 0.48 -16.20 -1.55
N ILE A 171 0.71 -14.89 -1.74
CA ILE A 171 1.53 -14.07 -0.83
C ILE A 171 0.94 -14.05 0.58
N ARG A 172 -0.39 -13.92 0.72
CA ARG A 172 -1.06 -13.97 2.02
C ARG A 172 -0.88 -15.31 2.71
N GLU A 173 -1.03 -16.41 1.97
CA GLU A 173 -0.82 -17.76 2.51
C GLU A 173 0.64 -17.99 2.91
N LEU A 174 1.61 -17.59 2.08
CA LEU A 174 3.04 -17.65 2.41
C LEU A 174 3.40 -16.77 3.60
N SER A 175 2.82 -15.58 3.70
CA SER A 175 2.98 -14.67 4.83
C SER A 175 2.44 -15.30 6.12
N ARG A 176 1.27 -15.94 6.05
CA ARG A 176 0.65 -16.66 7.17
C ARG A 176 1.53 -17.81 7.64
N ARG A 177 2.06 -18.63 6.71
CA ARG A 177 3.00 -19.73 7.02
C ARG A 177 4.31 -19.22 7.64
N ALA A 178 4.78 -18.06 7.20
CA ALA A 178 5.96 -17.38 7.75
C ALA A 178 5.68 -16.67 9.10
N GLY A 179 4.44 -16.70 9.61
CA GLY A 179 4.07 -16.04 10.87
C GLY A 179 4.01 -14.52 10.80
N LEU A 180 3.93 -13.93 9.60
CA LEU A 180 3.90 -12.48 9.43
C LEU A 180 2.53 -11.92 9.84
N PRO A 181 2.44 -10.97 10.78
CA PRO A 181 1.15 -10.44 11.27
C PRO A 181 0.40 -9.63 10.21
N THR A 182 1.06 -9.24 9.11
CA THR A 182 0.47 -8.48 8.00
C THR A 182 -0.28 -9.35 6.98
N TRP A 183 -0.39 -10.67 7.18
CA TRP A 183 -0.97 -11.58 6.20
C TRP A 183 -2.45 -11.26 5.88
N ASP A 184 -3.23 -10.79 6.85
CA ASP A 184 -4.64 -10.42 6.64
C ASP A 184 -4.85 -8.92 6.41
N ARG A 185 -3.80 -8.12 6.61
CA ARG A 185 -3.87 -6.65 6.63
C ARG A 185 -4.53 -6.11 5.35
N PRO A 186 -5.56 -5.25 5.46
CA PRO A 186 -6.17 -4.61 4.31
C PRO A 186 -5.15 -3.75 3.54
N ALA A 187 -5.34 -3.68 2.21
CA ALA A 187 -4.52 -2.79 1.39
C ALA A 187 -4.73 -1.33 1.83
N SER A 188 -3.63 -0.66 2.19
CA SER A 188 -3.65 0.72 2.62
C SER A 188 -3.08 1.62 1.52
N ALA A 189 -3.81 2.67 1.18
CA ALA A 189 -3.39 3.69 0.22
C ALA A 189 -2.78 4.89 0.96
N CYS A 190 -1.91 5.65 0.29
CA CYS A 190 -1.34 6.90 0.84
C CYS A 190 -2.42 7.96 1.12
N LEU A 191 -2.10 8.97 1.93
CA LEU A 191 -3.02 10.07 2.26
C LEU A 191 -3.49 10.83 1.01
N ALA A 192 -2.62 11.00 0.02
CA ALA A 192 -2.97 11.67 -1.24
C ALA A 192 -4.14 10.98 -1.99
N SER A 193 -4.40 9.69 -1.73
CA SER A 193 -5.58 9.02 -2.29
C SER A 193 -6.91 9.52 -1.71
N ARG A 194 -6.93 10.35 -0.67
CA ARG A 194 -8.13 10.97 -0.11
C ARG A 194 -8.51 12.27 -0.81
N VAL A 195 -7.65 12.76 -1.70
CA VAL A 195 -7.85 14.00 -2.45
C VAL A 195 -8.29 13.69 -3.87
N PRO A 196 -9.42 14.22 -4.36
CA PRO A 196 -9.90 14.00 -5.72
C PRO A 196 -8.92 14.54 -6.75
N TYR A 197 -8.84 13.87 -7.91
CA TYR A 197 -7.94 14.28 -8.99
C TYR A 197 -8.19 15.73 -9.42
N GLY A 198 -7.11 16.44 -9.73
CA GLY A 198 -7.11 17.86 -10.08
C GLY A 198 -7.13 18.82 -8.89
N THR A 199 -7.41 18.35 -7.67
CA THR A 199 -7.22 19.16 -6.45
C THR A 199 -5.78 19.04 -5.97
N PRO A 200 -5.05 20.15 -5.77
CA PRO A 200 -3.65 20.09 -5.37
C PRO A 200 -3.43 19.29 -4.07
N VAL A 201 -2.40 18.44 -4.06
CA VAL A 201 -1.96 17.74 -2.84
C VAL A 201 -0.85 18.55 -2.17
N THR A 202 -1.06 18.91 -0.91
CA THR A 202 -0.10 19.69 -0.11
C THR A 202 0.12 19.03 1.25
N PRO A 203 1.26 19.26 1.93
CA PRO A 203 1.49 18.73 3.28
C PRO A 203 0.41 19.15 4.28
N GLN A 204 -0.12 20.37 4.17
CA GLN A 204 -1.18 20.88 5.02
C GLN A 204 -2.49 20.10 4.83
N ILE A 205 -2.85 19.75 3.59
CA ILE A 205 -4.03 18.93 3.32
C ILE A 205 -3.82 17.51 3.87
N MET A 206 -2.60 16.96 3.78
CA MET A 206 -2.31 15.64 4.32
C MET A 206 -2.45 15.62 5.85
N ASP A 207 -1.94 16.64 6.55
CA ASP A 207 -2.09 16.79 8.01
C ASP A 207 -3.57 16.85 8.44
N ILE A 208 -4.37 17.67 7.75
CA ILE A 208 -5.81 17.78 8.01
C ILE A 208 -6.51 16.42 7.87
N ILE A 209 -6.22 15.70 6.79
CA ILE A 209 -6.82 14.38 6.52
C ILE A 209 -6.36 13.38 7.58
N GLU A 210 -5.07 13.32 7.89
CA GLU A 210 -4.51 12.39 8.86
C GLU A 210 -5.12 12.60 10.25
N ARG A 211 -5.11 13.84 10.75
CA ARG A 211 -5.70 14.19 12.05
C ARG A 211 -7.18 13.83 12.11
N GLY A 212 -7.91 14.05 11.02
CA GLY A 212 -9.30 13.63 10.89
C GLY A 212 -9.46 12.12 10.97
N GLU A 213 -8.68 11.36 10.18
CA GLU A 213 -8.73 9.91 10.17
C GLU A 213 -8.33 9.30 11.52
N GLU A 214 -7.28 9.80 12.17
CA GLU A 214 -6.83 9.32 13.48
C GLU A 214 -7.86 9.59 14.58
N ALA A 215 -8.44 10.79 14.63
CA ALA A 215 -9.46 11.14 15.61
C ALA A 215 -10.73 10.30 15.45
N LEU A 216 -11.17 10.04 14.21
CA LEU A 216 -12.29 9.14 13.95
C LEU A 216 -11.95 7.68 14.28
N ARG A 217 -10.71 7.23 14.01
CA ARG A 217 -10.26 5.88 14.38
C ARG A 217 -10.27 5.68 15.90
N ALA A 218 -9.95 6.72 16.67
CA ALA A 218 -10.04 6.71 18.13
C ALA A 218 -11.49 6.53 18.65
N LEU A 219 -12.51 6.75 17.81
CA LEU A 219 -13.91 6.40 18.10
C LEU A 219 -14.23 4.91 17.86
N GLY A 220 -13.24 4.09 17.49
CA GLY A 220 -13.36 2.65 17.30
C GLY A 220 -13.74 2.21 15.88
N PHE A 221 -13.75 3.11 14.89
CA PHE A 221 -13.97 2.74 13.49
C PHE A 221 -12.73 2.05 12.90
N ARG A 222 -12.91 0.89 12.29
CA ARG A 222 -11.79 0.05 11.79
C ARG A 222 -11.37 0.46 10.40
N GLN A 223 -12.34 0.61 9.50
CA GLN A 223 -12.10 0.99 8.11
C GLN A 223 -12.82 2.30 7.81
N LEU A 224 -12.03 3.36 7.68
CA LEU A 224 -12.53 4.70 7.43
C LEU A 224 -11.61 5.47 6.48
N ARG A 225 -12.18 6.45 5.77
CA ARG A 225 -11.42 7.49 5.06
C ARG A 225 -12.08 8.85 5.21
N VAL A 226 -11.27 9.89 5.39
CA VAL A 226 -11.73 11.29 5.32
C VAL A 226 -11.35 11.84 3.94
N ARG A 227 -12.31 11.93 3.03
CA ARG A 227 -12.09 12.50 1.69
C ARG A 227 -12.17 14.02 1.74
N TYR A 228 -11.17 14.67 1.16
CA TYR A 228 -11.05 16.12 1.14
C TYR A 228 -11.68 16.70 -0.12
N HIS A 229 -12.70 17.55 0.03
CA HIS A 229 -13.37 18.27 -1.08
C HIS A 229 -13.38 19.77 -0.80
N GLY A 230 -12.21 20.34 -0.51
CA GLY A 230 -12.08 21.75 -0.11
C GLY A 230 -12.69 21.98 1.28
N GLU A 231 -13.77 22.76 1.35
CA GLU A 231 -14.47 23.03 2.61
C GLU A 231 -15.32 21.84 3.10
N LEU A 232 -15.41 20.75 2.34
CA LEU A 232 -16.22 19.58 2.67
C LEU A 232 -15.35 18.37 3.00
N ALA A 233 -15.60 17.74 4.15
CA ALA A 233 -15.13 16.41 4.48
C ALA A 233 -16.21 15.38 4.15
N ARG A 234 -15.92 14.45 3.24
CA ARG A 234 -16.77 13.28 2.99
C ARG A 234 -16.16 12.06 3.65
N VAL A 235 -16.82 11.55 4.69
CA VAL A 235 -16.34 10.42 5.47
C VAL A 235 -16.89 9.13 4.90
N GLU A 236 -16.01 8.21 4.51
CA GLU A 236 -16.34 6.86 4.09
C GLU A 236 -16.07 5.90 5.27
N ILE A 237 -17.06 5.09 5.67
CA ILE A 237 -16.98 4.12 6.77
C ILE A 237 -17.34 2.73 6.24
N ALA A 238 -16.76 1.67 6.79
CA ALA A 238 -17.17 0.29 6.50
C ALA A 238 -18.71 0.14 6.52
N PRO A 239 -19.35 -0.48 5.52
CA PRO A 239 -20.81 -0.61 5.46
C PRO A 239 -21.44 -1.19 6.74
N GLU A 240 -20.77 -2.16 7.37
CA GLU A 240 -21.18 -2.79 8.62
C GLU A 240 -21.10 -1.86 9.85
N GLU A 241 -20.28 -0.81 9.78
CA GLU A 241 -20.16 0.20 10.83
C GLU A 241 -21.00 1.46 10.55
N LEU A 242 -21.59 1.56 9.36
CA LEU A 242 -22.39 2.72 8.94
C LEU A 242 -23.61 2.99 9.84
N PRO A 243 -24.36 1.99 10.35
CA PRO A 243 -25.44 2.24 11.30
C PRO A 243 -25.00 3.00 12.55
N ARG A 244 -23.78 2.70 13.04
CA ARG A 244 -23.18 3.40 14.18
C ARG A 244 -22.74 4.82 13.83
N ALA A 245 -22.25 5.04 12.61
CA ALA A 245 -21.85 6.39 12.15
C ALA A 245 -23.06 7.32 11.93
N LEU A 246 -24.21 6.76 11.51
CA LEU A 246 -25.45 7.50 11.26
C LEU A 246 -26.23 7.84 12.54
N ASP A 247 -25.87 7.26 13.68
CA ASP A 247 -26.46 7.64 14.97
C ASP A 247 -26.29 9.15 15.22
N PRO A 248 -27.35 9.89 15.60
CA PRO A 248 -27.28 11.33 15.77
C PRO A 248 -26.22 11.81 16.78
N ALA A 249 -25.94 11.05 17.84
CA ALA A 249 -24.89 11.40 18.78
C ALA A 249 -23.51 11.18 18.17
N MET A 250 -23.30 10.08 17.42
CA MET A 250 -22.05 9.83 16.71
C MET A 250 -21.80 10.87 15.60
N ALA A 251 -22.82 11.22 14.82
CA ALA A 251 -22.72 12.23 13.77
C ALA A 251 -22.30 13.60 14.33
N ARG A 252 -22.78 13.97 15.54
CA ARG A 252 -22.32 15.19 16.23
C ARG A 252 -20.83 15.12 16.58
N ARG A 253 -20.34 13.97 17.06
CA ARG A 253 -18.91 13.78 17.33
C ARG A 253 -18.05 13.94 16.08
N PHE A 254 -18.52 13.47 14.93
CA PHE A 254 -17.81 13.66 13.66
C PHE A 254 -17.68 15.15 13.31
N VAL A 255 -18.77 15.91 13.51
CA VAL A 255 -18.78 17.37 13.31
C VAL A 255 -17.81 18.08 14.28
N GLU A 256 -17.84 17.72 15.57
CA GLU A 256 -16.95 18.28 16.59
C GLU A 256 -15.47 18.01 16.31
N ILE A 257 -15.14 16.86 15.71
CA ILE A 257 -13.78 16.48 15.34
C ILE A 257 -13.32 17.21 14.07
N LEU A 258 -14.15 17.21 13.02
CA LEU A 258 -13.70 17.60 11.68
C LEU A 258 -13.82 19.11 11.43
N LYS A 259 -14.81 19.81 12.00
CA LYS A 259 -14.95 21.26 11.79
C LYS A 259 -13.74 22.07 12.27
N PRO A 260 -13.15 21.80 13.46
CA PRO A 260 -11.94 22.49 13.90
C PRO A 260 -10.71 22.27 13.00
N LEU A 261 -10.72 21.24 12.14
CA LEU A 261 -9.67 20.99 11.16
C LEU A 261 -9.81 21.82 9.88
N GLY A 262 -10.84 22.67 9.78
CA GLY A 262 -11.04 23.60 8.67
C GLY A 262 -12.19 23.24 7.72
N PHE A 263 -12.93 22.16 8.00
CA PHE A 263 -14.10 21.81 7.19
C PHE A 263 -15.35 22.61 7.60
N ARG A 264 -16.04 23.20 6.63
CA ARG A 264 -17.35 23.84 6.81
C ARG A 264 -18.48 22.82 6.86
N TYR A 265 -18.36 21.78 6.03
CA TYR A 265 -19.35 20.72 5.89
C TYR A 265 -18.73 19.36 6.18
N VAL A 266 -19.48 18.53 6.90
CA VAL A 266 -19.11 17.14 7.22
C VAL A 266 -20.24 16.26 6.73
N THR A 267 -19.92 15.30 5.86
CA THR A 267 -20.88 14.38 5.28
C THR A 267 -20.43 12.94 5.47
N LEU A 268 -21.39 12.02 5.44
CA LEU A 268 -21.14 10.58 5.36
C LEU A 268 -21.44 10.12 3.93
N ASP A 269 -20.54 9.31 3.38
CA ASP A 269 -20.80 8.61 2.13
C ASP A 269 -21.78 7.46 2.40
N LEU A 270 -22.95 7.49 1.77
CA LEU A 270 -24.02 6.52 1.98
C LEU A 270 -23.70 5.15 1.40
N GLU A 271 -22.75 5.08 0.45
CA GLU A 271 -22.25 3.80 -0.06
C GLU A 271 -21.15 3.21 0.83
N GLY A 272 -20.69 3.97 1.83
CA GLY A 272 -19.63 3.57 2.73
C GLY A 272 -18.25 3.50 2.06
N TYR A 273 -17.34 2.77 2.70
CA TYR A 273 -15.99 2.55 2.20
C TYR A 273 -15.99 1.60 1.00
N ARG A 274 -15.38 2.04 -0.10
CA ARG A 274 -15.16 1.24 -1.30
C ARG A 274 -13.74 1.41 -1.82
N GLN A 275 -13.08 0.31 -2.20
CA GLN A 275 -11.75 0.39 -2.80
C GLN A 275 -11.85 1.09 -4.16
N GLY A 276 -11.03 2.12 -4.38
CA GLY A 276 -11.00 2.84 -5.64
C GLY A 276 -12.15 3.84 -5.86
N SER A 277 -12.88 4.26 -4.81
CA SER A 277 -14.04 5.18 -4.96
C SER A 277 -13.76 6.48 -5.73
N LEU A 278 -12.52 6.99 -5.76
CA LEU A 278 -12.15 8.19 -6.53
C LEU A 278 -11.84 7.91 -8.01
N ASN A 279 -11.67 6.65 -8.41
CA ASN A 279 -11.38 6.28 -9.80
C ASN A 279 -12.63 6.28 -10.69
N GLU A 280 -13.84 6.33 -10.11
CA GLU A 280 -15.10 6.38 -10.87
C GLU A 280 -15.18 7.61 -11.79
N VAL A 281 -14.60 8.73 -11.34
CA VAL A 281 -14.52 9.97 -12.11
C VAL A 281 -13.63 9.80 -13.37
N LEU A 282 -12.67 8.87 -13.35
CA LEU A 282 -11.84 8.57 -14.52
C LEU A 282 -12.63 7.78 -15.57
N ALA A 283 -13.47 6.83 -15.13
CA ALA A 283 -14.31 6.03 -16.01
C ALA A 283 -15.37 6.88 -16.74
N LEU A 284 -15.86 7.95 -16.10
CA LEU A 284 -16.80 8.89 -16.72
C LEU A 284 -16.17 9.72 -17.84
N ARG A 285 -14.84 9.95 -17.83
CA ARG A 285 -14.14 10.71 -18.89
C ARG A 285 -13.79 9.89 -20.12
N THR A 286 -13.84 8.55 -20.04
CA THR A 286 -13.58 7.65 -21.18
C THR A 286 -14.83 7.38 -22.02
N ARG A 287 -16.00 7.85 -21.58
CA ARG A 287 -17.26 7.82 -22.34
C ARG A 287 -17.58 9.22 -22.86
N VAL A 288 -16.76 9.71 -23.80
CA VAL A 288 -17.10 10.83 -24.69
C VAL A 288 -16.66 10.46 -26.09
#